data_AF-A0A3A5YD47-F1
#
_entry.id   AF-A0A3A5YD47-F1
#
_cell.length_a   1.000
_cell.length_b   1.000
_cell.length_c   1.000
_cell.angle_alpha   90.00
_cell.angle_beta   90.00
_cell.angle_gamma   90.00
#
_symmetry.space_group_name_H-M   'P 1'
#
loop_
_entity.id
_entity.type
_entity.pdbx_description
1 polymer ?
#
loop_
_entity_poly.entity_id
_entity_poly.type
_entity_poly.pdbx_seq_one_letter_code
_entity_poly.pdbx_strand_id
1 'polypeptide(L)'
;MNISGKLLRKFIPYRWYKLLANGFIVVPKYYKNAIEELEQCFDLSLEDHINKDLMLMRKFGHIIDKGLHREDAAPGHSKVYYNDLKELVKKVQHTEYANDPTVLWAAEKISKYETLQSHPEQFTPVRQESPISQISFEQLEQLVKERRSNRCFTDKAVTDEVVTQLKDVANWAANSCNKQPIRIFVANEQNLAKECLKCCAGGTGFGNNIPSFWCFTANVRGYVWPSEMYLPSIDTSLGAQNVFLAAQTIGITGTVLTWGQHTPQDDKVLRRLLNIPNDYAIIFCAVMGYAEYGYLTPARKKS
;
A
#
# COMPACT_ATOMS: atom_id res chain seq x y z
N MET A 1 17.61 -13.93 -22.21
CA MET A 1 17.12 -12.94 -23.20
C MET A 1 18.07 -12.97 -24.39
N ASN A 2 17.68 -13.57 -25.52
CA ASN A 2 18.56 -13.82 -26.67
C ASN A 2 19.05 -12.51 -27.33
N ILE A 3 20.25 -12.55 -27.92
CA ILE A 3 20.94 -11.43 -28.57
C ILE A 3 20.07 -10.77 -29.66
N SER A 4 19.24 -11.55 -30.36
CA SER A 4 18.27 -11.07 -31.36
C SER A 4 17.18 -10.15 -30.78
N GLY A 5 16.72 -10.41 -29.55
CA GLY A 5 15.67 -9.63 -28.89
C GLY A 5 16.12 -8.22 -28.48
N LYS A 6 17.41 -8.04 -28.15
CA LYS A 6 17.99 -6.72 -27.85
C LYS A 6 18.12 -5.84 -29.10
N LEU A 7 18.42 -6.43 -30.26
CA LEU A 7 18.49 -5.71 -31.53
C LEU A 7 17.11 -5.24 -32.01
N LEU A 8 16.10 -6.09 -31.94
CA LEU A 8 14.72 -5.78 -32.34
C LEU A 8 14.12 -4.60 -31.53
N ARG A 9 14.44 -4.48 -30.24
CA ARG A 9 13.99 -3.37 -29.38
C ARG A 9 14.49 -1.99 -29.84
N LYS A 10 15.59 -1.92 -30.61
CA LYS A 10 16.11 -0.63 -31.14
C LYS A 10 15.31 -0.08 -32.32
N PHE A 11 14.60 -0.93 -33.06
CA PHE A 11 13.97 -0.55 -34.33
C PHE A 11 12.44 -0.59 -34.31
N ILE A 12 11.84 -1.14 -33.26
CA ILE A 12 10.40 -1.35 -33.14
C ILE A 12 9.89 -0.66 -31.86
N PRO A 13 8.81 0.14 -31.90
CA PRO A 13 8.24 0.72 -30.69
C PRO A 13 7.94 -0.35 -29.65
N TYR A 14 8.18 -0.06 -28.37
CA TYR A 14 8.14 -1.05 -27.29
C TYR A 14 6.84 -1.86 -27.24
N ARG A 15 5.70 -1.23 -27.54
CA ARG A 15 4.38 -1.88 -27.64
C ARG A 15 4.33 -2.97 -28.70
N TRP A 16 4.90 -2.74 -29.88
CA TRP A 16 4.97 -3.72 -30.97
C TRP A 16 5.98 -4.83 -30.67
N TYR A 17 7.09 -4.51 -30.01
CA TYR A 17 8.03 -5.51 -29.52
C TYR A 17 7.39 -6.47 -28.52
N LYS A 18 6.62 -5.96 -27.54
CA LYS A 18 5.87 -6.78 -26.57
C LYS A 18 4.93 -7.77 -27.28
N LEU A 19 4.18 -7.30 -28.27
CA LEU A 19 3.27 -8.14 -29.06
C LEU A 19 4.03 -9.24 -29.83
N LEU A 20 5.11 -8.88 -30.54
CA LEU A 20 5.88 -9.86 -31.30
C LEU A 20 6.59 -10.89 -30.40
N ALA A 21 7.08 -10.46 -29.24
CA ALA A 21 7.81 -11.32 -28.31
C ALA A 21 6.91 -12.30 -27.55
N ASN A 22 5.63 -11.95 -27.33
CA ASN A 22 4.69 -12.77 -26.54
C ASN A 22 3.57 -13.40 -27.38
N GLY A 23 3.46 -13.05 -28.67
CA GLY A 23 2.41 -13.53 -29.56
C GLY A 23 1.10 -12.73 -29.45
N PHE A 24 0.11 -13.14 -30.24
CA PHE A 24 -1.20 -12.51 -30.28
C PHE A 24 -2.21 -13.35 -29.49
N ILE A 25 -2.90 -12.72 -28.54
CA ILE A 25 -4.00 -13.32 -27.79
C ILE A 25 -5.25 -12.48 -28.02
N VAL A 26 -6.35 -13.12 -28.42
CA VAL A 26 -7.65 -12.46 -28.59
C VAL A 26 -8.44 -12.61 -27.30
N VAL A 27 -8.91 -11.48 -26.75
CA VAL A 27 -9.73 -11.44 -25.54
C VAL A 27 -11.02 -10.66 -25.81
N PRO A 28 -12.13 -10.98 -25.11
CA PRO A 28 -13.33 -10.17 -25.14
C PRO A 28 -13.08 -8.69 -24.81
N LYS A 29 -13.82 -7.78 -25.46
CA LYS A 29 -13.64 -6.31 -25.36
C LYS A 29 -13.74 -5.79 -23.91
N TYR A 30 -14.53 -6.44 -23.06
CA TYR A 30 -14.69 -6.03 -21.67
C TYR A 30 -13.43 -6.21 -20.81
N TYR A 31 -12.43 -6.98 -21.26
CA TYR A 31 -11.12 -7.06 -20.59
C TYR A 31 -10.16 -5.93 -20.96
N LYS A 32 -10.49 -5.12 -21.97
CA LYS A 32 -9.57 -4.12 -22.53
C LYS A 32 -8.99 -3.20 -21.44
N ASN A 33 -9.84 -2.59 -20.63
CA ASN A 33 -9.40 -1.64 -19.62
C ASN A 33 -8.53 -2.31 -18.55
N ALA A 34 -8.92 -3.49 -18.06
CA ALA A 34 -8.13 -4.23 -17.08
C ALA A 34 -6.74 -4.59 -17.61
N ILE A 35 -6.62 -4.98 -18.88
CA ILE A 35 -5.32 -5.27 -19.51
C ILE A 35 -4.50 -3.98 -19.68
N GLU A 36 -5.12 -2.88 -20.11
CA GLU A 36 -4.43 -1.59 -20.25
C GLU A 36 -3.89 -1.09 -18.90
N GLU A 37 -4.66 -1.24 -17.81
CA GLU A 37 -4.24 -0.92 -16.44
C GLU A 37 -3.08 -1.80 -15.97
N LEU A 38 -3.16 -3.12 -16.20
CA LEU A 38 -2.08 -4.06 -15.83
C LEU A 38 -0.79 -3.77 -16.60
N GLU A 39 -0.89 -3.46 -17.89
CA GLU A 39 0.28 -3.09 -18.71
C GLU A 39 0.88 -1.76 -18.25
N GLN A 40 0.06 -0.78 -17.87
CA GLN A 40 0.54 0.46 -17.28
C GLN A 40 1.28 0.21 -15.97
N CYS A 41 0.72 -0.62 -15.08
CA CYS A 41 1.38 -0.98 -13.82
C CYS A 41 2.70 -1.73 -14.05
N PHE A 42 2.74 -2.63 -15.04
CA PHE A 42 3.96 -3.31 -15.46
C PHE A 42 5.01 -2.31 -15.98
N ASP A 43 4.63 -1.35 -16.84
CA ASP A 43 5.57 -0.37 -17.36
C ASP A 43 6.12 0.54 -16.26
N LEU A 44 5.26 1.00 -15.34
CA LEU A 44 5.68 1.77 -14.16
C LEU A 44 6.62 0.98 -13.23
N SER A 45 6.45 -0.33 -13.11
CA SER A 45 7.35 -1.15 -12.29
C SER A 45 8.72 -1.37 -12.94
N LEU A 46 8.88 -1.11 -14.24
CA LEU A 46 10.16 -1.19 -14.94
C LEU A 46 10.97 0.11 -14.83
N GLU A 47 10.33 1.25 -14.60
CA GLU A 47 11.00 2.55 -14.48
C GLU A 47 11.97 2.59 -13.29
N ASP A 48 12.99 3.44 -13.41
CA ASP A 48 13.88 3.77 -12.31
C ASP A 48 13.31 4.94 -11.51
N HIS A 49 13.05 4.73 -10.22
CA HIS A 49 12.35 5.72 -9.39
C HIS A 49 12.64 5.53 -7.90
N ILE A 50 12.81 6.63 -7.16
CA ILE A 50 13.16 6.58 -5.74
C ILE A 50 12.14 5.82 -4.87
N ASN A 51 10.83 6.03 -5.08
CA ASN A 51 9.79 5.26 -4.38
C ASN A 51 9.92 3.75 -4.59
N LYS A 52 10.32 3.31 -5.80
CA LYS A 52 10.56 1.89 -6.08
C LYS A 52 11.80 1.40 -5.34
N ASP A 53 12.87 2.19 -5.33
CA ASP A 53 14.09 1.86 -4.60
C ASP A 53 13.82 1.68 -3.10
N LEU A 54 13.05 2.59 -2.48
CA LEU A 54 12.66 2.50 -1.07
C LEU A 54 11.82 1.24 -0.79
N MET A 55 10.86 0.90 -1.66
CA MET A 55 10.05 -0.32 -1.50
C MET A 55 10.89 -1.60 -1.67
N LEU A 56 11.81 -1.63 -2.63
CA LEU A 56 12.71 -2.78 -2.83
C LEU A 56 13.71 -2.90 -1.69
N MET A 57 14.17 -1.77 -1.14
CA MET A 57 15.03 -1.73 0.05
C MET A 57 14.32 -2.34 1.26
N ARG A 58 13.04 -2.01 1.50
CA ARG A 58 12.21 -2.69 2.50
C ARG A 58 12.11 -4.20 2.23
N LYS A 59 11.83 -4.61 0.98
CA LYS A 59 11.71 -6.02 0.59
C LYS A 59 12.97 -6.81 0.91
N PHE A 60 14.13 -6.33 0.46
CA PHE A 60 15.40 -7.04 0.67
C PHE A 60 15.85 -7.00 2.12
N GLY A 61 15.69 -5.85 2.79
CA GLY A 61 15.91 -5.75 4.23
C GLY A 61 15.05 -6.74 5.01
N HIS A 62 13.78 -6.93 4.63
CA HIS A 62 12.88 -7.87 5.30
C HIS A 62 13.28 -9.33 5.07
N ILE A 63 13.77 -9.67 3.88
CA ILE A 63 14.28 -11.02 3.59
C ILE A 63 15.51 -11.32 4.46
N ILE A 64 16.42 -10.35 4.60
CA ILE A 64 17.59 -10.46 5.46
C ILE A 64 17.18 -10.57 6.93
N ASP A 65 16.33 -9.66 7.39
CA ASP A 65 15.84 -9.58 8.77
C ASP A 65 15.20 -10.89 9.24
N LYS A 66 14.35 -11.51 8.41
CA LYS A 66 13.80 -12.84 8.70
C LYS A 66 14.87 -13.91 8.88
N GLY A 67 15.94 -13.86 8.09
CA GLY A 67 17.09 -14.76 8.25
C GLY A 67 17.82 -14.53 9.57
N LEU A 68 18.00 -13.26 9.95
CA LEU A 68 18.66 -12.87 11.21
C LEU A 68 17.87 -13.28 12.47
N HIS A 69 16.57 -13.58 12.34
CA HIS A 69 15.74 -14.06 13.47
C HIS A 69 15.89 -15.56 13.75
N ARG A 70 16.51 -16.33 12.86
CA ARG A 70 16.56 -17.80 12.96
C ARG A 70 17.68 -18.30 13.87
N GLU A 71 17.46 -19.42 14.56
CA GLU A 71 18.51 -20.08 15.37
C GLU A 71 19.57 -20.72 14.49
N ASP A 72 19.15 -21.25 13.34
CA ASP A 72 20.02 -21.85 12.34
C ASP A 72 20.52 -20.82 11.32
N ALA A 73 20.60 -19.54 11.70
CA ALA A 73 21.17 -18.50 10.86
C ALA A 73 22.66 -18.80 10.60
N ALA A 74 23.03 -18.87 9.32
CA ALA A 74 24.40 -19.23 8.91
C ALA A 74 24.92 -18.29 7.81
N PRO A 75 26.26 -18.15 7.66
CA PRO A 75 26.86 -17.43 6.56
C PRO A 75 26.43 -17.94 5.17
N GLY A 76 26.44 -17.07 4.17
CA GLY A 76 26.15 -17.38 2.76
C GLY A 76 24.68 -17.31 2.35
N HIS A 77 23.74 -17.43 3.29
CA HIS A 77 22.30 -17.29 2.99
C HIS A 77 21.94 -15.86 2.58
N SER A 78 20.95 -15.71 1.68
CA SER A 78 20.42 -14.40 1.23
C SER A 78 21.43 -13.44 0.57
N LYS A 79 22.62 -13.93 0.17
CA LYS A 79 23.71 -13.09 -0.38
C LYS A 79 23.29 -12.20 -1.56
N VAL A 80 22.43 -12.72 -2.45
CA VAL A 80 21.89 -11.96 -3.60
C VAL A 80 21.13 -10.72 -3.11
N TYR A 81 20.18 -10.92 -2.18
CA TYR A 81 19.37 -9.83 -1.63
C TYR A 81 20.18 -8.84 -0.81
N TYR A 82 21.22 -9.31 -0.11
CA TYR A 82 22.17 -8.44 0.57
C TYR A 82 22.92 -7.51 -0.39
N ASN A 83 23.43 -8.05 -1.51
CA ASN A 83 24.10 -7.23 -2.52
C ASN A 83 23.15 -6.20 -3.12
N ASP A 84 21.94 -6.61 -3.50
CA ASP A 84 20.92 -5.71 -4.03
C ASP A 84 20.56 -4.60 -3.02
N LEU A 85 20.42 -4.95 -1.74
CA LEU A 85 20.15 -3.98 -0.68
C LEU A 85 21.28 -2.96 -0.52
N LYS A 86 22.54 -3.41 -0.55
CA LYS A 86 23.71 -2.51 -0.46
C LYS A 86 23.78 -1.52 -1.61
N GLU A 87 23.53 -1.97 -2.83
CA GLU A 87 23.52 -1.08 -4.00
C GLU A 87 22.38 -0.05 -3.91
N LEU A 88 21.19 -0.44 -3.43
CA LEU A 88 20.10 0.50 -3.20
C LEU A 88 20.45 1.54 -2.13
N VAL A 89 21.02 1.14 -0.98
CA VAL A 89 21.42 2.08 0.07
C VAL A 89 22.48 3.04 -0.46
N LYS A 90 23.49 2.54 -1.18
CA LYS A 90 24.53 3.36 -1.82
C LYS A 90 23.97 4.34 -2.84
N LYS A 91 22.95 3.94 -3.61
CA LYS A 91 22.27 4.81 -4.57
C LYS A 91 21.53 5.95 -3.86
N VAL A 92 20.83 5.66 -2.77
CA VAL A 92 19.94 6.61 -2.08
C VAL A 92 20.69 7.52 -1.08
N GLN A 93 21.84 7.11 -0.55
CA GLN A 93 22.60 7.87 0.47
C GLN A 93 23.03 9.28 0.02
N HIS A 94 23.05 9.56 -1.28
CA HIS A 94 23.43 10.85 -1.87
C HIS A 94 22.22 11.70 -2.31
N THR A 95 21.02 11.31 -1.90
CA THR A 95 19.76 12.00 -2.21
C THR A 95 19.17 12.63 -0.94
N GLU A 96 18.09 13.42 -1.08
CA GLU A 96 17.35 13.96 0.07
C GLU A 96 16.76 12.88 1.00
N TYR A 97 16.67 11.63 0.53
CA TYR A 97 16.13 10.48 1.27
C TYR A 97 17.18 9.73 2.10
N ALA A 98 18.42 10.24 2.20
CA ALA A 98 19.49 9.56 2.95
C ALA A 98 19.11 9.25 4.42
N ASN A 99 18.27 10.09 5.03
CA ASN A 99 17.78 9.94 6.40
C ASN A 99 16.37 9.33 6.48
N ASP A 100 15.83 8.78 5.39
CA ASP A 100 14.55 8.08 5.42
C ASP A 100 14.63 6.88 6.40
N PRO A 101 13.61 6.64 7.25
CA PRO A 101 13.60 5.51 8.17
C PRO A 101 13.86 4.15 7.51
N THR A 102 13.49 3.99 6.23
CA THR A 102 13.77 2.80 5.42
C THR A 102 15.26 2.61 5.19
N VAL A 103 15.98 3.69 4.88
CA VAL A 103 17.43 3.68 4.60
C VAL A 103 18.20 3.38 5.88
N LEU A 104 17.84 4.04 6.98
CA LEU A 104 18.46 3.81 8.28
C LEU A 104 18.26 2.37 8.76
N TRP A 105 17.03 1.86 8.65
CA TRP A 105 16.72 0.47 8.98
C TRP A 105 17.46 -0.53 8.08
N ALA A 106 17.52 -0.28 6.77
CA ALA A 106 18.27 -1.13 5.85
C ALA A 106 19.77 -1.17 6.17
N ALA A 107 20.38 -0.04 6.50
CA ALA A 107 21.77 0.05 6.92
C ALA A 107 22.02 -0.76 8.21
N GLU A 108 21.11 -0.70 9.18
CA GLU A 108 21.15 -1.54 10.39
C GLU A 108 21.12 -3.03 10.03
N LYS A 109 20.24 -3.45 9.11
CA LYS A 109 20.17 -4.86 8.67
C LYS A 109 21.40 -5.32 7.90
N ILE A 110 21.99 -4.45 7.09
CA ILE A 110 23.28 -4.71 6.42
C ILE A 110 24.36 -4.97 7.48
N SER A 111 24.50 -4.10 8.48
CA SER A 111 25.52 -4.26 9.52
C SER A 111 25.36 -5.57 10.30
N LYS A 112 24.13 -5.93 10.68
CA LYS A 112 23.83 -7.20 11.37
C LYS A 112 24.13 -8.41 10.49
N TYR A 113 23.81 -8.33 9.20
CA TYR A 113 24.15 -9.38 8.24
C TYR A 113 25.66 -9.55 8.10
N GLU A 114 26.41 -8.46 7.94
CA GLU A 114 27.88 -8.49 7.83
C GLU A 114 28.55 -9.07 9.09
N THR A 115 27.97 -8.81 10.26
CA THR A 115 28.41 -9.43 11.53
C THR A 115 28.22 -10.95 11.49
N LEU A 116 27.05 -11.44 11.08
CA LEU A 116 26.81 -12.88 10.89
C LEU A 116 27.79 -13.50 9.88
N GLN A 117 28.12 -12.79 8.80
CA GLN A 117 29.05 -13.32 7.79
C GLN A 117 30.50 -13.42 8.28
N SER A 118 30.94 -12.50 9.14
CA SER A 118 32.34 -12.36 9.57
C SER A 118 32.65 -13.07 10.88
N HIS A 119 31.71 -13.10 11.82
CA HIS A 119 31.87 -13.65 13.16
C HIS A 119 30.65 -14.52 13.54
N PRO A 120 30.37 -15.60 12.80
CA PRO A 120 29.17 -16.43 13.00
C PRO A 120 29.08 -17.03 14.40
N GLU A 121 30.21 -17.31 15.05
CA GLU A 121 30.29 -17.84 16.41
C GLU A 121 29.86 -16.84 17.50
N GLN A 122 29.84 -15.54 17.17
CA GLN A 122 29.41 -14.46 18.06
C GLN A 122 28.00 -13.96 17.73
N PHE A 123 27.40 -14.46 16.65
CA PHE A 123 26.09 -14.00 16.22
C PHE A 123 25.00 -14.52 17.17
N THR A 124 24.21 -13.58 17.70
CA THR A 124 22.98 -13.90 18.42
C THR A 124 21.78 -13.52 17.54
N PRO A 125 20.81 -14.44 17.35
CA PRO A 125 19.61 -14.14 16.58
C PRO A 125 18.91 -12.88 17.09
N VAL A 126 18.50 -12.02 16.15
CA VAL A 126 17.88 -10.73 16.47
C VAL A 126 16.46 -11.00 16.95
N ARG A 127 16.25 -11.07 18.26
CA ARG A 127 14.97 -11.41 18.88
C ARG A 127 14.66 -10.47 20.01
N GLN A 128 13.37 -10.31 20.27
CA GLN A 128 12.85 -9.64 21.44
C GLN A 128 11.81 -10.54 22.09
N GLU A 129 11.51 -10.29 23.36
CA GLU A 129 10.39 -10.95 24.02
C GLU A 129 9.09 -10.63 23.30
N SER A 130 8.21 -11.63 23.18
CA SER A 130 6.88 -11.43 22.62
C SER A 130 6.10 -10.50 23.54
N PRO A 131 5.58 -9.37 23.04
CA PRO A 131 4.83 -8.45 23.87
C PRO A 131 3.52 -9.10 24.33
N ILE A 132 3.17 -8.91 25.61
CA ILE A 132 1.86 -9.29 26.13
C ILE A 132 0.91 -8.10 25.95
N SER A 133 -0.08 -8.27 25.07
CA SER A 133 -1.11 -7.26 24.83
C SER A 133 -1.90 -7.00 26.12
N GLN A 134 -2.05 -5.72 26.47
CA GLN A 134 -2.97 -5.29 27.53
C GLN A 134 -4.42 -5.22 27.05
N ILE A 135 -4.65 -5.31 25.73
CA ILE A 135 -5.98 -5.38 25.13
C ILE A 135 -6.42 -6.84 25.12
N SER A 136 -7.54 -7.14 25.78
CA SER A 136 -8.14 -8.47 25.79
C SER A 136 -8.81 -8.81 24.46
N PHE A 137 -9.04 -10.10 24.22
CA PHE A 137 -9.79 -10.53 23.04
C PHE A 137 -11.18 -9.90 22.99
N GLU A 138 -11.89 -9.87 24.12
CA GLU A 138 -13.24 -9.32 24.23
C GLU A 138 -13.29 -7.83 23.91
N GLN A 139 -12.28 -7.06 24.37
CA GLN A 139 -12.16 -5.64 24.05
C GLN A 139 -11.96 -5.40 22.55
N LEU A 140 -11.04 -6.16 21.93
CA LEU A 140 -10.82 -6.08 20.49
C LEU A 140 -12.05 -6.54 19.71
N GLU A 141 -12.67 -7.65 20.12
CA GLU A 141 -13.85 -8.21 19.49
C GLU A 141 -15.02 -7.22 19.54
N GLN A 142 -15.23 -6.56 20.68
CA GLN A 142 -16.21 -5.49 20.84
C GLN A 142 -15.92 -4.34 19.86
N LEU A 143 -14.68 -3.83 19.80
CA LEU A 143 -14.30 -2.76 18.88
C LEU A 143 -14.58 -3.14 17.41
N VAL A 144 -14.25 -4.37 17.02
CA VAL A 144 -14.50 -4.88 15.66
C VAL A 144 -16.01 -4.95 15.37
N LYS A 145 -16.82 -5.34 16.36
CA LYS A 145 -18.29 -5.42 16.25
C LYS A 145 -18.97 -4.05 16.22
N GLU A 146 -18.41 -3.06 16.91
CA GLU A 146 -18.92 -1.68 16.97
C GLU A 146 -18.73 -0.91 15.66
N ARG A 147 -17.66 -1.20 14.91
CA ARG A 147 -17.36 -0.49 13.66
C ARG A 147 -18.44 -0.75 12.61
N ARG A 148 -19.01 0.34 12.07
CA ARG A 148 -20.11 0.31 11.10
C ARG A 148 -19.93 1.32 9.98
N SER A 149 -20.53 1.03 8.82
CA SER A 149 -20.63 2.01 7.73
C SER A 149 -21.65 3.07 8.10
N ASN A 150 -21.21 4.33 8.20
CA ASN A 150 -22.07 5.48 8.44
C ASN A 150 -22.06 6.46 7.27
N ARG A 151 -23.20 7.08 7.00
CA ARG A 151 -23.39 8.01 5.88
C ARG A 151 -23.97 9.35 6.30
N CYS A 152 -24.19 9.57 7.60
CA CYS A 152 -24.69 10.82 8.17
C CYS A 152 -23.75 11.27 9.29
N PHE A 153 -23.16 12.46 9.13
CA PHE A 153 -22.07 12.94 9.97
C PHE A 153 -22.41 14.32 10.56
N THR A 154 -21.96 14.57 11.80
CA THR A 154 -22.08 15.87 12.45
C THR A 154 -21.09 16.88 11.86
N ASP A 155 -21.29 18.17 12.10
CA ASP A 155 -20.38 19.25 11.67
C ASP A 155 -19.06 19.28 12.44
N LYS A 156 -18.82 18.32 13.35
CA LYS A 156 -17.55 18.23 14.07
C LYS A 156 -16.43 17.86 13.09
N ALA A 157 -15.46 18.76 12.95
CA ALA A 157 -14.30 18.55 12.10
C ALA A 157 -13.43 17.38 12.57
N VAL A 158 -12.84 16.66 11.61
CA VAL A 158 -11.72 15.75 11.85
C VAL A 158 -10.46 16.59 11.73
N THR A 159 -9.70 16.77 12.81
CA THR A 159 -8.51 17.63 12.77
C THR A 159 -7.38 17.00 11.98
N ASP A 160 -6.44 17.81 11.47
CA ASP A 160 -5.31 17.31 10.68
C ASP A 160 -4.37 16.40 11.49
N GLU A 161 -4.29 16.62 12.81
CA GLU A 161 -3.55 15.74 13.72
C GLU A 161 -4.20 14.35 13.77
N VAL A 162 -5.53 14.29 13.86
CA VAL A 162 -6.27 13.03 13.81
C VAL A 162 -6.12 12.35 12.45
N VAL A 163 -6.20 13.11 11.35
CA VAL A 163 -5.94 12.57 10.00
C VAL A 163 -4.55 11.96 9.93
N THR A 164 -3.53 12.66 10.42
CA THR A 164 -2.14 12.19 10.43
C THR A 164 -1.99 10.93 11.28
N GLN A 165 -2.49 10.96 12.52
CA GLN A 165 -2.46 9.81 13.43
C GLN A 165 -3.12 8.56 12.82
N LEU A 166 -4.26 8.73 12.16
CA LEU A 166 -4.97 7.63 11.51
C LEU A 166 -4.22 7.12 10.27
N LYS A 167 -3.58 7.98 9.48
CA LYS A 167 -2.77 7.53 8.34
C LYS A 167 -1.57 6.71 8.78
N ASP A 168 -0.94 7.08 9.90
CA ASP A 168 0.26 6.43 10.39
C ASP A 168 0.03 4.97 10.80
N VAL A 169 -1.17 4.62 11.29
CA VAL A 169 -1.50 3.23 11.65
C VAL A 169 -1.64 2.29 10.44
N ALA A 170 -1.78 2.82 9.22
CA ALA A 170 -1.98 2.01 8.03
C ALA A 170 -0.76 1.13 7.72
N ASN A 171 0.46 1.68 7.84
CA ASN A 171 1.69 0.96 7.53
C ASN A 171 2.16 0.01 8.64
N TRP A 172 1.47 -0.03 9.79
CA TRP A 172 1.63 -1.07 10.80
C TRP A 172 0.91 -2.38 10.42
N ALA A 173 0.09 -2.38 9.38
CA ALA A 173 -0.49 -3.62 8.86
C ALA A 173 0.56 -4.51 8.18
N ALA A 174 0.31 -5.82 8.23
CA ALA A 174 1.04 -6.76 7.40
C ALA A 174 0.90 -6.38 5.92
N ASN A 175 2.01 -6.32 5.21
CA ASN A 175 2.05 -6.07 3.78
C ASN A 175 3.18 -6.87 3.12
N SER A 176 3.05 -7.06 1.81
CA SER A 176 3.88 -7.97 1.01
C SER A 176 5.37 -7.65 1.08
N CYS A 177 6.11 -8.41 1.87
CA CYS A 177 7.54 -8.21 2.18
C CYS A 177 7.87 -6.88 2.88
N ASN A 178 6.96 -6.34 3.69
CA ASN A 178 7.13 -5.07 4.41
C ASN A 178 7.44 -3.86 3.50
N LYS A 179 7.05 -3.90 2.22
CA LYS A 179 7.28 -2.82 1.25
C LYS A 179 6.63 -1.48 1.62
N GLN A 180 5.59 -1.50 2.47
CA GLN A 180 4.83 -0.32 2.91
C GLN A 180 4.34 0.56 1.72
N PRO A 181 3.59 -0.05 0.76
CA PRO A 181 3.15 0.60 -0.48
C PRO A 181 2.07 1.67 -0.27
N ILE A 182 1.44 1.68 0.91
CA ILE A 182 0.17 2.35 1.15
C ILE A 182 0.40 3.85 1.23
N ARG A 183 -0.38 4.61 0.45
CA ARG A 183 -0.50 6.05 0.59
C ARG A 183 -1.96 6.43 0.62
N ILE A 184 -2.32 7.27 1.58
CA ILE A 184 -3.68 7.75 1.77
C ILE A 184 -3.71 9.23 1.40
N PHE A 185 -4.53 9.56 0.40
CA PHE A 185 -4.80 10.93 -0.01
C PHE A 185 -6.14 11.36 0.59
N VAL A 186 -6.17 12.51 1.26
CA VAL A 186 -7.33 12.96 2.04
C VAL A 186 -7.76 14.35 1.58
N ALA A 187 -9.06 14.51 1.32
CA ALA A 187 -9.71 15.80 1.28
C ALA A 187 -10.40 16.01 2.63
N ASN A 188 -9.75 16.79 3.50
CA ASN A 188 -10.24 17.05 4.87
C ASN A 188 -11.08 18.33 4.98
N GLU A 189 -11.58 18.81 3.83
CA GLU A 189 -12.39 20.01 3.71
C GLU A 189 -13.71 19.64 3.03
N GLN A 190 -14.83 20.04 3.61
CA GLN A 190 -16.15 19.53 3.24
C GLN A 190 -16.48 19.70 1.75
N ASN A 191 -16.17 20.86 1.17
CA ASN A 191 -16.44 21.13 -0.25
C ASN A 191 -15.62 20.23 -1.17
N LEU A 192 -14.32 20.07 -0.88
CA LEU A 192 -13.45 19.19 -1.67
C LEU A 192 -13.85 17.72 -1.48
N ALA A 193 -14.21 17.32 -0.26
CA ALA A 193 -14.67 15.98 0.05
C ALA A 193 -15.97 15.63 -0.70
N LYS A 194 -16.90 16.59 -0.84
CA LYS A 194 -18.12 16.45 -1.67
C LYS A 194 -17.78 16.26 -3.14
N GLU A 195 -16.86 17.05 -3.69
CA GLU A 195 -16.44 16.88 -5.10
C GLU A 195 -15.76 15.52 -5.34
N CYS A 196 -14.93 15.05 -4.40
CA CYS A 196 -14.34 13.73 -4.47
C CYS A 196 -15.40 12.61 -4.43
N LEU A 197 -16.39 12.73 -3.54
CA LEU A 197 -17.47 11.75 -3.39
C LEU A 197 -18.28 11.54 -4.67
N LYS A 198 -18.45 12.59 -5.49
CA LYS A 198 -19.15 12.49 -6.80
C LYS A 198 -18.48 11.54 -7.78
N CYS A 199 -17.18 11.27 -7.60
CA CYS A 199 -16.44 10.32 -8.43
C CYS A 199 -16.71 8.85 -8.04
N CYS A 200 -17.39 8.60 -6.91
CA CYS A 200 -17.72 7.25 -6.45
C CYS A 200 -19.19 6.93 -6.77
N ALA A 201 -19.43 5.86 -7.55
CA ALA A 201 -20.79 5.40 -7.87
C ALA A 201 -21.68 5.15 -6.63
N GLY A 202 -21.08 4.70 -5.52
CA GLY A 202 -21.76 4.49 -4.23
C GLY A 202 -21.98 5.75 -3.38
N GLY A 203 -21.67 6.95 -3.91
CA GLY A 203 -21.70 8.22 -3.18
C GLY A 203 -23.07 8.87 -3.00
N THR A 204 -24.16 8.29 -3.51
CA THR A 204 -25.49 8.91 -3.56
C THR A 204 -26.28 8.84 -2.25
N GLY A 205 -25.88 8.01 -1.30
CA GLY A 205 -26.63 7.74 -0.06
C GLY A 205 -26.14 8.49 1.18
N PHE A 206 -25.42 9.60 1.01
CA PHE A 206 -24.87 10.39 2.12
C PHE A 206 -25.75 11.58 2.48
N GLY A 207 -25.70 11.96 3.76
CA GLY A 207 -26.27 13.22 4.23
C GLY A 207 -25.56 14.44 3.67
N ASN A 208 -26.08 15.62 4.00
CA ASN A 208 -25.56 16.89 3.47
C ASN A 208 -24.11 17.18 3.91
N ASN A 209 -23.68 16.64 5.04
CA ASN A 209 -22.34 16.87 5.55
C ASN A 209 -21.39 15.72 5.19
N ILE A 210 -20.33 16.04 4.44
CA ILE A 210 -19.25 15.13 4.07
C ILE A 210 -17.96 15.69 4.68
N PRO A 211 -17.61 15.32 5.93
CA PRO A 211 -16.53 15.99 6.66
C PRO A 211 -15.14 15.70 6.06
N SER A 212 -14.87 14.45 5.69
CA SER A 212 -13.56 14.05 5.19
C SER A 212 -13.68 12.90 4.18
N PHE A 213 -13.03 13.03 3.03
CA PHE A 213 -12.96 11.99 2.00
C PHE A 213 -11.55 11.41 1.91
N TRP A 214 -11.45 10.08 1.92
CA TRP A 214 -10.21 9.33 2.02
C TRP A 214 -10.05 8.42 0.82
N CYS A 215 -8.95 8.55 0.10
CA CYS A 215 -8.59 7.71 -1.04
C CYS A 215 -7.43 6.80 -0.62
N PHE A 216 -7.70 5.49 -0.54
CA PHE A 216 -6.71 4.48 -0.17
C PHE A 216 -6.02 3.96 -1.43
N THR A 217 -4.71 4.18 -1.52
CA THR A 217 -3.93 3.88 -2.72
C THR A 217 -2.68 3.07 -2.39
N ALA A 218 -2.14 2.39 -3.40
CA ALA A 218 -0.87 1.68 -3.32
C ALA A 218 0.07 2.14 -4.43
N ASN A 219 1.34 2.41 -4.10
CA ASN A 219 2.36 2.62 -5.12
C ASN A 219 2.62 1.30 -5.87
N VAL A 220 2.39 1.28 -7.18
CA VAL A 220 2.42 0.04 -7.98
C VAL A 220 3.83 -0.39 -8.37
N ARG A 221 4.83 0.47 -8.21
CA ARG A 221 6.18 0.25 -8.75
C ARG A 221 6.95 -0.87 -8.05
N GLY A 222 6.64 -1.11 -6.78
CA GLY A 222 7.32 -2.14 -5.98
C GLY A 222 6.78 -3.56 -6.14
N TYR A 223 5.81 -3.77 -7.01
CA TYR A 223 5.20 -5.09 -7.26
C TYR A 223 5.75 -5.76 -8.53
N VAL A 224 5.76 -7.09 -8.51
CA VAL A 224 6.14 -7.94 -9.65
C VAL A 224 4.90 -8.23 -10.49
N TRP A 225 4.72 -7.46 -11.57
CA TRP A 225 3.60 -7.61 -12.49
C TRP A 225 3.87 -8.68 -13.56
N PRO A 226 2.85 -9.43 -14.00
CA PRO A 226 1.46 -9.44 -13.51
C PRO A 226 1.23 -10.37 -12.29
N SER A 227 2.25 -11.12 -11.85
CA SER A 227 2.11 -12.16 -10.81
C SER A 227 1.59 -11.67 -9.46
N GLU A 228 1.86 -10.41 -9.11
CA GLU A 228 1.48 -9.80 -7.83
C GLU A 228 0.24 -8.88 -7.96
N MET A 229 -0.55 -8.98 -9.03
CA MET A 229 -1.62 -8.02 -9.34
C MET A 229 -2.70 -7.82 -8.26
N TYR A 230 -2.88 -8.79 -7.37
CA TYR A 230 -3.83 -8.70 -6.25
C TYR A 230 -3.22 -8.13 -4.97
N LEU A 231 -1.89 -8.12 -4.84
CA LEU A 231 -1.21 -7.68 -3.62
C LEU A 231 -1.44 -6.19 -3.28
N PRO A 232 -1.50 -5.24 -4.25
CA PRO A 232 -1.85 -3.85 -3.95
C PRO A 232 -3.16 -3.72 -3.16
N SER A 233 -4.18 -4.49 -3.56
CA SER A 233 -5.50 -4.47 -2.93
C SER A 233 -5.47 -5.14 -1.55
N ILE A 234 -4.76 -6.26 -1.40
CA ILE A 234 -4.63 -6.96 -0.11
C ILE A 234 -3.89 -6.09 0.91
N ASP A 235 -2.70 -5.59 0.55
CA ASP A 235 -1.87 -4.77 1.42
C ASP A 235 -2.63 -3.52 1.90
N THR A 236 -3.29 -2.82 0.96
CA THR A 236 -4.05 -1.60 1.26
C THR A 236 -5.29 -1.88 2.12
N SER A 237 -5.99 -3.00 1.88
CA SER A 237 -7.19 -3.35 2.65
C SER A 237 -6.87 -3.68 4.10
N LEU A 238 -5.74 -4.36 4.35
CA LEU A 238 -5.25 -4.63 5.71
C LEU A 238 -4.90 -3.32 6.44
N GLY A 239 -4.18 -2.41 5.78
CA GLY A 239 -3.86 -1.10 6.33
C GLY A 239 -5.10 -0.25 6.62
N ALA A 240 -6.07 -0.24 5.72
CA ALA A 240 -7.31 0.50 5.95
C ALA A 240 -8.14 -0.08 7.10
N GLN A 241 -8.14 -1.40 7.29
CA GLN A 241 -8.83 -1.99 8.43
C GLN A 241 -8.23 -1.51 9.76
N ASN A 242 -6.89 -1.36 9.85
CA ASN A 242 -6.26 -0.69 10.99
C ASN A 242 -6.77 0.74 11.18
N VAL A 243 -6.83 1.51 10.08
CA VAL A 243 -7.32 2.91 10.08
C VAL A 243 -8.76 2.99 10.62
N PHE A 244 -9.66 2.14 10.16
CA PHE A 244 -11.06 2.14 10.61
C PHE A 244 -11.22 1.71 12.08
N LEU A 245 -10.44 0.74 12.54
CA LEU A 245 -10.48 0.33 13.95
C LEU A 245 -9.89 1.41 14.86
N ALA A 246 -8.78 2.03 14.46
CA ALA A 246 -8.20 3.16 15.18
C ALA A 246 -9.14 4.39 15.20
N ALA A 247 -9.83 4.67 14.10
CA ALA A 247 -10.84 5.73 14.05
C ALA A 247 -11.98 5.47 15.04
N GLN A 248 -12.44 4.22 15.15
CA GLN A 248 -13.50 3.83 16.06
C GLN A 248 -13.13 4.09 17.54
N THR A 249 -11.87 3.95 17.94
CA THR A 249 -11.44 4.20 19.33
C THR A 249 -11.53 5.68 19.75
N ILE A 250 -11.57 6.59 18.78
CA ILE A 250 -11.69 8.04 18.99
C ILE A 250 -13.06 8.60 18.55
N GLY A 251 -14.04 7.72 18.35
CA GLY A 251 -15.42 8.08 18.01
C GLY A 251 -15.64 8.47 16.55
N ILE A 252 -14.67 8.26 15.67
CA ILE A 252 -14.81 8.45 14.23
C ILE A 252 -15.27 7.16 13.59
N THR A 253 -16.20 7.27 12.64
CA THR A 253 -16.67 6.15 11.84
C THR A 253 -16.46 6.42 10.36
N GLY A 254 -16.72 5.43 9.51
CA GLY A 254 -16.58 5.64 8.08
C GLY A 254 -17.27 4.58 7.22
N THR A 255 -17.55 4.98 5.98
CA THR A 255 -18.11 4.10 4.95
C THR A 255 -17.10 3.90 3.85
N VAL A 256 -16.70 2.65 3.64
CA VAL A 256 -15.93 2.22 2.47
C VAL A 256 -16.81 2.29 1.22
N LEU A 257 -16.25 2.86 0.16
CA LEU A 257 -16.84 3.03 -1.16
C LEU A 257 -16.00 2.26 -2.16
N THR A 258 -16.64 1.32 -2.86
CA THR A 258 -15.97 0.58 -3.93
C THR A 258 -15.48 1.53 -5.01
N TRP A 259 -14.27 1.29 -5.50
CA TRP A 259 -13.75 1.90 -6.71
C TRP A 259 -13.98 1.02 -7.95
N GLY A 260 -14.60 -0.16 -7.82
CA GLY A 260 -14.74 -1.11 -8.93
C GLY A 260 -15.71 -0.71 -10.06
N GLN A 261 -16.50 0.36 -9.88
CA GLN A 261 -17.47 0.85 -10.86
C GLN A 261 -17.11 2.23 -11.43
N HIS A 262 -15.88 2.70 -11.16
CA HIS A 262 -15.42 4.00 -11.66
C HIS A 262 -15.29 3.99 -13.19
N THR A 263 -15.51 5.15 -13.81
CA THR A 263 -15.18 5.39 -15.21
C THR A 263 -13.77 6.00 -15.33
N PRO A 264 -13.14 5.97 -16.53
CA PRO A 264 -11.87 6.68 -16.74
C PRO A 264 -11.94 8.18 -16.44
N GLN A 265 -13.12 8.79 -16.57
CA GLN A 265 -13.33 10.19 -16.23
C GLN A 265 -13.33 10.41 -14.70
N ASP A 266 -13.91 9.49 -13.93
CA ASP A 266 -13.91 9.54 -12.47
C ASP A 266 -12.48 9.46 -11.92
N ASP A 267 -11.66 8.53 -12.44
CA ASP A 267 -10.23 8.43 -12.08
C ASP A 267 -9.47 9.72 -12.39
N LYS A 268 -9.63 10.26 -13.61
CA LYS A 268 -8.98 11.52 -14.00
C LYS A 268 -9.37 12.70 -13.10
N VAL A 269 -10.64 12.80 -12.72
CA VAL A 269 -11.13 13.88 -11.85
C VAL A 269 -10.62 13.69 -10.43
N LEU A 270 -10.76 12.49 -9.85
CA LEU A 270 -10.34 12.23 -8.48
C LEU A 270 -8.83 12.42 -8.30
N ARG A 271 -8.02 11.93 -9.26
CA ARG A 271 -6.57 12.17 -9.26
C ARG A 271 -6.22 13.65 -9.28
N ARG A 272 -6.95 14.47 -10.04
CA ARG A 272 -6.73 15.92 -10.08
C ARG A 272 -7.11 16.58 -8.74
N LEU A 273 -8.27 16.24 -8.18
CA LEU A 273 -8.76 16.85 -6.94
C LEU A 273 -7.82 16.57 -5.77
N LEU A 274 -7.25 15.36 -5.70
CA LEU A 274 -6.39 14.92 -4.61
C LEU A 274 -4.89 14.94 -4.93
N ASN A 275 -4.51 15.41 -6.12
CA ASN A 275 -3.14 15.35 -6.64
C ASN A 275 -2.50 13.94 -6.55
N ILE A 276 -3.28 12.90 -6.90
CA ILE A 276 -2.83 11.51 -6.85
C ILE A 276 -1.95 11.24 -8.08
N PRO A 277 -0.66 10.86 -7.91
CA PRO A 277 0.20 10.54 -9.01
C PRO A 277 -0.21 9.24 -9.74
N ASN A 278 0.17 9.09 -11.01
CA ASN A 278 -0.22 7.94 -11.83
C ASN A 278 0.39 6.61 -11.39
N ASP A 279 1.45 6.63 -10.58
CA ASP A 279 2.07 5.44 -10.01
C ASP A 279 1.39 4.93 -8.73
N TYR A 280 0.25 5.53 -8.36
CA TYR A 280 -0.62 5.04 -7.31
C TYR A 280 -1.90 4.46 -7.90
N ALA A 281 -2.14 3.17 -7.66
CA ALA A 281 -3.43 2.55 -7.93
C ALA A 281 -4.42 2.96 -6.85
N ILE A 282 -5.60 3.45 -7.26
CA ILE A 282 -6.72 3.72 -6.35
C ILE A 282 -7.41 2.38 -6.06
N ILE A 283 -7.39 1.94 -4.81
CA ILE A 283 -7.94 0.64 -4.41
C ILE A 283 -9.41 0.78 -4.02
N PHE A 284 -9.70 1.71 -3.10
CA PHE A 284 -11.04 2.12 -2.73
C PHE A 284 -11.02 3.48 -2.06
N CYS A 285 -12.21 4.05 -1.87
CA CYS A 285 -12.38 5.32 -1.19
C CYS A 285 -13.19 5.14 0.09
N ALA A 286 -13.25 6.16 0.93
CA ALA A 286 -14.13 6.22 2.08
C ALA A 286 -14.53 7.66 2.41
N VAL A 287 -15.66 7.80 3.11
CA VAL A 287 -15.99 9.03 3.85
C VAL A 287 -15.87 8.71 5.33
N MET A 288 -15.20 9.58 6.08
CA MET A 288 -14.94 9.40 7.50
C MET A 288 -15.28 10.66 8.28
N GLY A 289 -15.84 10.49 9.48
CA GLY A 289 -16.21 11.58 10.37
C GLY A 289 -16.95 11.12 11.62
N TYR A 290 -17.37 12.08 12.45
CA TYR A 290 -18.20 11.80 13.61
C TYR A 290 -19.64 11.54 13.19
N ALA A 291 -20.19 10.38 13.55
CA ALA A 291 -21.57 10.02 13.21
C ALA A 291 -22.57 10.94 13.89
N GLU A 292 -23.63 11.30 13.17
CA GLU A 292 -24.80 11.94 13.77
C GLU A 292 -25.61 10.95 14.62
N TYR A 293 -25.69 9.69 14.16
CA TYR A 293 -26.34 8.59 14.86
C TYR A 293 -25.75 7.24 14.43
N GLY A 294 -25.88 6.22 15.27
CA GLY A 294 -25.50 4.84 14.93
C GLY A 294 -26.57 4.11 14.11
N TYR A 295 -26.16 3.14 13.30
CA TYR A 295 -27.08 2.23 12.61
C TYR A 295 -27.19 0.89 13.35
N LEU A 296 -28.34 0.23 13.25
CA LEU A 296 -28.54 -1.12 13.80
C LEU A 296 -27.61 -2.14 13.15
N THR A 297 -27.03 -3.04 13.97
CA THR A 297 -26.11 -4.09 13.50
C THR A 297 -26.88 -5.17 12.75
N PRO A 298 -26.57 -5.41 11.45
CA PRO A 298 -27.20 -6.48 10.71
C PRO A 298 -26.74 -7.82 11.28
N ALA A 299 -27.61 -8.84 11.19
CA ALA A 299 -27.23 -10.21 11.51
C ALA A 299 -25.93 -10.62 10.78
N ARG A 300 -25.10 -11.41 11.45
CA ARG A 300 -23.85 -11.94 10.91
C ARG A 300 -23.96 -13.45 10.77
N LYS A 301 -23.45 -13.99 9.66
CA LYS A 301 -23.27 -15.44 9.50
C LYS A 301 -22.14 -15.89 10.42
N LYS A 302 -22.25 -17.08 11.00
CA LYS A 302 -21.09 -17.77 11.59
C LYS A 302 -20.22 -18.26 10.45
N SER A 303 -18.91 -18.01 10.54
CA SER A 303 -17.91 -18.52 9.61
C SER A 303 -17.61 -19.98 9.86
#